data_AF-A0A5J9USR9-F1
#
_entry.id   AF-A0A5J9USR9-F1
#
_cell.length_a   1.000
_cell.length_b   1.000
_cell.length_c   1.000
_cell.angle_alpha   90.00
_cell.angle_beta   90.00
_cell.angle_gamma   90.00
#
_symmetry.space_group_name_H-M   'P 1'
#
loop_
_entity.id
_entity.type
_entity.pdbx_description
1 polymer ?
#
loop_
_entity_poly.entity_id
_entity_poly.type
_entity_poly.pdbx_seq_one_letter_code
_entity_poly.pdbx_strand_id
1 'polypeptide(L)'
;MAARRASVLGLLLLLPLLPSASSSSMVFTLDGNVYPDGHLYVTVNIGEKEKEKPYFLDIDTGSNLSWLECDAGKGTCETCNKVPHPLYQVISKKLVPCARSLCNVVHGDLGTNKTCRDGPDQCGYDIHKFDGSRTLGVLLVDKFSFPMGHGSSARSDIAFGCGYNQVKKGNKRKVAVDGILGLGRGSVDLVSQLKR
;
A
#
# COMPACT_ATOMS: atom_id res chain seq x y z
N MET A 1 29.59 -51.25 32.51
CA MET A 1 29.48 -51.10 31.03
C MET A 1 28.09 -51.53 30.61
N ALA A 2 27.26 -50.62 30.08
CA ALA A 2 26.13 -50.94 29.21
C ALA A 2 25.62 -49.61 28.60
N ALA A 3 26.10 -49.29 27.40
CA ALA A 3 25.66 -48.11 26.65
C ALA A 3 24.35 -48.45 25.92
N ARG A 4 23.24 -47.83 26.31
CA ARG A 4 21.99 -47.87 25.52
C ARG A 4 22.14 -46.92 24.33
N ARG A 5 22.30 -47.48 23.13
CA ARG A 5 22.17 -46.74 21.88
C ARG A 5 20.69 -46.41 21.65
N ALA A 6 20.31 -45.15 21.86
CA ALA A 6 19.02 -44.64 21.41
C ALA A 6 19.10 -44.41 19.89
N SER A 7 18.20 -45.06 19.15
CA SER A 7 18.14 -44.97 17.70
C SER A 7 17.64 -43.59 17.28
N VAL A 8 18.51 -42.77 16.67
CA VAL A 8 18.19 -41.44 16.14
C VAL A 8 17.47 -41.52 14.77
N LEU A 9 17.11 -42.73 14.31
CA LEU A 9 16.50 -42.94 12.99
C LEU A 9 15.02 -42.55 12.87
N GLY A 10 14.40 -41.96 13.90
CA GLY A 10 12.97 -41.67 13.92
C GLY A 10 12.53 -40.30 13.40
N LEU A 11 13.42 -39.31 13.31
CA LEU A 11 13.01 -37.91 13.09
C LEU A 11 13.21 -37.36 11.67
N LEU A 12 13.86 -38.11 10.78
CA LEU A 12 14.17 -37.66 9.40
C LEU A 12 13.10 -38.07 8.36
N LEU A 13 12.19 -39.00 8.70
CA LEU A 13 11.17 -39.53 7.78
C LEU A 13 9.86 -38.72 7.77
N LEU A 14 9.76 -37.66 8.57
CA LEU A 14 8.59 -36.75 8.57
C LEU A 14 8.77 -35.51 7.69
N LEU A 15 9.95 -35.30 7.09
CA LEU A 15 10.18 -34.19 6.15
C LEU A 15 9.38 -34.24 4.83
N PRO A 16 8.91 -35.38 4.27
CA PRO A 16 8.24 -35.34 2.96
C PRO A 16 6.74 -34.99 3.07
N LEU A 17 6.23 -34.70 4.28
CA LEU A 17 4.83 -34.33 4.53
C LEU A 17 4.62 -32.82 4.72
N LEU A 18 5.68 -32.01 4.64
CA LEU A 18 5.52 -30.57 4.50
C LEU A 18 4.91 -30.32 3.12
N PRO A 19 3.67 -29.77 3.02
CA PRO A 19 3.14 -29.37 1.73
C PRO A 19 4.17 -28.46 1.08
N SER A 20 4.60 -28.81 -0.14
CA SER A 20 5.43 -27.94 -0.96
C SER A 20 4.80 -26.57 -0.90
N ALA A 21 5.49 -25.59 -0.31
CA ALA A 21 4.97 -24.24 -0.25
C ALA A 21 4.67 -23.84 -1.70
N SER A 22 3.39 -23.74 -2.04
CA SER A 22 2.97 -23.25 -3.35
C SER A 22 3.47 -21.81 -3.41
N SER A 23 4.62 -21.61 -4.04
CA SER A 23 5.24 -20.29 -4.15
C SER A 23 4.43 -19.49 -5.15
N SER A 24 3.36 -18.88 -4.66
CA SER A 24 2.56 -17.94 -5.41
C SER A 24 3.34 -16.63 -5.53
N SER A 25 3.69 -16.24 -6.76
CA SER A 25 4.37 -14.98 -7.05
C SER A 25 3.41 -13.98 -7.67
N MET A 26 3.53 -12.71 -7.29
CA MET A 26 2.92 -11.60 -8.02
C MET A 26 3.93 -11.05 -9.03
N VAL A 27 3.49 -10.86 -10.28
CA VAL A 27 4.36 -10.42 -11.38
C VAL A 27 3.73 -9.20 -12.03
N PHE A 28 4.36 -8.05 -11.84
CA PHE A 28 3.89 -6.78 -12.40
C PHE A 28 4.66 -6.45 -13.67
N THR A 29 3.95 -5.98 -14.69
CA THR A 29 4.56 -5.29 -15.82
C THR A 29 4.99 -3.90 -15.34
N LEU A 30 6.23 -3.53 -15.64
CA LEU A 30 6.77 -2.21 -15.35
C LEU A 30 6.60 -1.31 -16.58
N ASP A 31 5.99 -0.15 -16.37
CA ASP A 31 5.78 0.88 -17.39
C ASP A 31 6.54 2.17 -17.02
N GLY A 32 6.64 3.10 -17.98
CA GLY A 32 7.29 4.39 -17.81
C GLY A 32 8.72 4.45 -18.33
N ASN A 33 9.46 5.46 -17.89
CA ASN A 33 10.83 5.72 -18.31
C ASN A 33 11.58 6.56 -17.27
N VAL A 34 12.90 6.40 -17.23
CA VAL A 34 13.78 7.24 -16.37
C VAL A 34 13.90 8.67 -16.93
N TYR A 35 13.80 8.84 -18.24
CA TYR A 35 13.84 10.14 -18.91
C TYR A 35 12.94 10.11 -20.16
N PRO A 36 12.14 11.17 -20.42
CA PRO A 36 12.11 12.45 -19.70
C PRO A 36 11.18 12.49 -18.48
N ASP A 37 10.36 11.47 -18.24
CA ASP A 37 9.28 11.55 -17.25
C ASP A 37 9.74 11.23 -15.83
N GLY A 38 10.75 10.37 -15.68
CA GLY A 38 11.35 10.05 -14.39
C GLY A 38 10.47 9.18 -13.49
N HIS A 39 9.59 8.36 -14.09
CA HIS A 39 8.67 7.49 -13.36
C HIS A 39 8.78 6.05 -13.88
N LEU A 40 8.78 5.10 -12.95
CA LEU A 40 8.72 3.67 -13.22
C LEU A 40 7.58 3.11 -12.36
N TYR A 41 6.47 2.79 -13.00
CA TYR A 41 5.21 2.52 -12.31
C TYR A 41 4.60 1.19 -12.72
N VAL A 42 3.68 0.72 -11.89
CA VAL A 42 2.84 -0.45 -12.18
C VAL A 42 1.38 -0.03 -12.23
N THR A 43 0.57 -0.79 -12.97
CA THR A 43 -0.88 -0.66 -12.92
C THR A 43 -1.45 -1.56 -11.82
N VAL A 44 -2.20 -0.98 -10.90
CA VAL A 44 -2.96 -1.72 -9.88
C VAL A 44 -4.43 -1.37 -9.99
N ASN A 45 -5.30 -2.38 -10.10
CA ASN A 45 -6.73 -2.16 -10.05
C ASN A 45 -7.20 -2.11 -8.59
N ILE A 46 -7.93 -1.05 -8.24
CA ILE A 46 -8.38 -0.81 -6.86
C ILE A 46 -9.89 -0.63 -6.82
N GLY A 47 -10.55 -1.34 -5.90
CA GLY A 47 -11.99 -1.32 -5.68
C GLY A 47 -12.65 -2.70 -5.72
N GLU A 48 -13.97 -2.74 -5.60
CA GLU A 48 -14.74 -4.00 -5.70
C GLU A 48 -14.65 -4.61 -7.11
N LYS A 49 -14.79 -5.94 -7.24
CA LYS A 49 -14.48 -6.68 -8.49
C LYS A 49 -15.12 -6.11 -9.75
N GLU A 50 -16.36 -5.66 -9.66
CA GLU A 50 -17.12 -5.13 -10.80
C GLU A 50 -16.91 -3.62 -11.03
N LYS A 51 -16.20 -2.95 -10.12
CA LYS A 51 -16.06 -1.48 -10.08
C LYS A 51 -14.61 -1.03 -9.90
N GLU A 52 -13.66 -1.96 -9.94
CA GLU A 52 -12.25 -1.64 -9.79
C GLU A 52 -11.78 -0.77 -10.96
N LYS A 53 -10.90 0.17 -10.65
CA LYS A 53 -10.31 1.08 -11.64
C LYS A 53 -8.80 0.93 -11.65
N PRO A 54 -8.16 1.05 -12.82
CA PRO A 54 -6.71 1.05 -12.91
C PRO A 54 -6.14 2.35 -12.34
N TYR A 55 -5.01 2.22 -11.66
CA TYR A 55 -4.20 3.34 -11.19
C TYR A 55 -2.72 3.05 -11.44
N PHE A 56 -2.00 4.05 -11.94
CA PHE A 56 -0.56 4.02 -12.14
C PHE A 56 0.13 4.42 -10.84
N LEU A 57 0.83 3.49 -10.22
CA LEU A 57 1.53 3.71 -8.95
C LEU A 57 3.03 3.66 -9.16
N ASP A 58 3.69 4.79 -8.93
CA ASP A 58 5.14 4.90 -9.02
C ASP A 58 5.79 4.07 -7.91
N ILE A 59 6.82 3.31 -8.26
CA ILE A 59 7.43 2.35 -7.33
C ILE A 59 8.38 3.09 -6.40
N ASP A 60 8.08 3.08 -5.10
CA ASP A 60 8.87 3.79 -4.11
C ASP A 60 9.33 2.86 -2.97
N THR A 61 10.60 2.47 -3.01
CA THR A 61 11.25 1.66 -1.97
C THR A 61 11.62 2.44 -0.72
N GLY A 62 11.48 3.78 -0.74
CA GLY A 62 11.69 4.67 0.39
C GLY A 62 10.41 5.01 1.18
N SER A 63 9.24 4.66 0.66
CA SER A 63 7.95 4.97 1.29
C SER A 63 7.32 3.75 1.98
N ASN A 64 6.96 3.90 3.25
CA ASN A 64 6.28 2.86 4.04
C ASN A 64 4.76 2.80 3.80
N LEU A 65 4.16 3.77 3.12
CA LEU A 65 2.72 3.82 2.87
C LEU A 65 2.45 4.07 1.38
N SER A 66 1.71 3.15 0.74
CA SER A 66 1.13 3.40 -0.59
C SER A 66 0.01 4.43 -0.47
N TRP A 67 -0.12 5.32 -1.46
CA TRP A 67 -1.20 6.32 -1.46
C TRP A 67 -1.57 6.74 -2.89
N LEU A 68 -2.81 7.24 -3.04
CA LEU A 68 -3.38 7.77 -4.28
C LEU A 68 -3.83 9.22 -4.12
N GLU A 69 -3.80 9.98 -5.21
CA GLU A 69 -4.56 11.21 -5.33
C GLU A 69 -6.07 10.87 -5.31
N CYS A 70 -6.82 11.49 -4.41
CA CYS A 70 -8.21 11.13 -4.16
C CYS A 70 -9.12 12.35 -3.88
N ASP A 71 -10.42 12.13 -3.95
CA ASP A 71 -11.43 13.07 -3.47
C ASP A 71 -12.02 12.58 -2.14
N ALA A 72 -11.78 13.35 -1.06
CA ALA A 72 -12.20 13.02 0.30
C ALA A 72 -13.63 13.50 0.66
N GLY A 73 -14.47 13.81 -0.34
CA GLY A 73 -15.94 13.89 -0.14
C GLY A 73 -16.46 15.13 0.59
N LYS A 74 -15.60 16.04 1.07
CA LYS A 74 -15.97 17.40 1.50
C LYS A 74 -15.70 18.48 0.44
N GLY A 75 -15.41 18.06 -0.78
CA GLY A 75 -15.23 18.92 -1.93
C GLY A 75 -13.77 19.01 -2.33
N THR A 76 -13.44 18.26 -3.38
CA THR A 76 -12.21 18.35 -4.18
C THR A 76 -10.90 18.20 -3.42
N CYS A 77 -10.03 17.39 -3.98
CA CYS A 77 -8.63 17.46 -3.61
C CYS A 77 -8.09 18.90 -3.74
N GLU A 78 -7.69 19.46 -2.61
CA GLU A 78 -7.38 20.90 -2.47
C GLU A 78 -6.24 21.28 -3.42
N THR A 79 -5.21 20.44 -3.44
CA THR A 79 -3.94 20.68 -4.14
C THR A 79 -3.44 19.46 -4.93
N CYS A 80 -4.30 18.48 -5.24
CA CYS A 80 -3.91 17.30 -6.04
C CYS A 80 -3.29 17.69 -7.37
N ASN A 81 -2.37 16.84 -7.81
CA ASN A 81 -1.90 16.87 -9.19
C ASN A 81 -3.01 16.46 -10.17
N LYS A 82 -2.83 16.86 -11.43
CA LYS A 82 -3.62 16.33 -12.54
C LYS A 82 -3.00 14.99 -12.93
N VAL A 83 -3.69 13.92 -12.59
CA VAL A 83 -3.24 12.54 -12.76
C VAL A 83 -3.90 11.85 -13.96
N PRO A 84 -3.37 10.71 -14.45
CA PRO A 84 -3.89 10.00 -15.62
C PRO A 84 -5.32 9.47 -15.48
N HIS A 85 -5.73 9.03 -14.29
CA HIS A 85 -7.06 8.47 -14.04
C HIS A 85 -7.95 9.38 -13.19
N PRO A 86 -9.27 9.17 -13.18
CA PRO A 86 -10.14 9.86 -12.24
C PRO A 86 -9.73 9.60 -10.78
N LEU A 87 -9.67 10.66 -9.97
CA LEU A 87 -9.33 10.58 -8.55
C LEU A 87 -10.13 9.46 -7.85
N TYR A 88 -9.45 8.72 -6.97
CA TYR A 88 -10.11 7.72 -6.15
C TYR A 88 -11.21 8.37 -5.31
N GLN A 89 -12.41 7.79 -5.33
CA GLN A 89 -13.57 8.32 -4.62
C GLN A 89 -13.70 7.63 -3.26
N VAL A 90 -13.60 8.40 -2.19
CA VAL A 90 -13.69 7.85 -0.83
C VAL A 90 -15.08 7.29 -0.57
N ILE A 91 -15.12 6.06 -0.07
CA ILE A 91 -16.34 5.43 0.43
C ILE A 91 -16.24 5.42 1.96
N SER A 92 -17.14 6.12 2.66
CA SER A 92 -17.03 6.35 4.11
C SER A 92 -16.84 5.07 4.94
N LYS A 93 -17.45 3.95 4.53
CA LYS A 93 -17.31 2.64 5.21
C LYS A 93 -15.90 2.01 5.13
N LYS A 94 -15.05 2.50 4.21
CA LYS A 94 -13.68 2.02 4.00
C LYS A 94 -12.64 2.81 4.78
N LEU A 95 -13.02 3.96 5.33
CA LEU A 95 -12.14 4.81 6.12
C LEU A 95 -11.73 4.10 7.40
N VAL A 96 -10.47 4.24 7.76
CA VAL A 96 -9.94 3.72 9.01
C VAL A 96 -10.27 4.69 10.14
N PRO A 97 -11.04 4.26 11.16
CA PRO A 97 -11.28 5.09 12.33
C PRO A 97 -9.99 5.34 13.12
N CYS A 98 -9.87 6.51 13.74
CA CYS A 98 -8.70 6.88 14.53
C CYS A 98 -8.37 5.89 15.67
N ALA A 99 -9.41 5.34 16.30
CA ALA A 99 -9.28 4.37 17.39
C ALA A 99 -8.76 2.99 16.93
N ARG A 100 -8.71 2.70 15.62
CA ARG A 100 -8.24 1.41 15.12
C ARG A 100 -6.73 1.30 15.29
N SER A 101 -6.25 0.14 15.76
CA SER A 101 -4.81 -0.12 15.98
C SER A 101 -3.95 0.17 14.75
N LEU A 102 -4.49 -0.09 13.56
CA LEU A 102 -3.86 0.22 12.28
C LEU A 102 -3.43 1.70 12.18
N CYS A 103 -4.20 2.64 12.73
CA CYS A 103 -3.84 4.05 12.72
C CYS A 103 -2.53 4.31 13.48
N ASN A 104 -2.39 3.71 14.68
CA ASN A 104 -1.17 3.82 15.47
C ASN A 104 0.04 3.22 14.74
N VAL A 105 -0.16 2.09 14.03
CA VAL A 105 0.89 1.43 13.25
C VAL A 105 1.38 2.34 12.11
N VAL A 106 0.46 2.94 11.36
CA VAL A 106 0.81 3.90 10.28
C VAL A 106 1.62 5.07 10.83
N HIS A 107 1.19 5.66 11.94
CA HIS A 107 1.94 6.76 12.56
C HIS A 107 3.33 6.35 13.07
N GLY A 108 3.45 5.13 13.60
CA GLY A 108 4.75 4.55 13.96
C GLY A 108 5.69 4.41 12.76
N ASP A 109 5.20 3.87 11.64
CA ASP A 109 5.99 3.70 10.41
C ASP A 109 6.36 5.03 9.73
N LEU A 110 5.51 6.06 9.90
CA LEU A 110 5.75 7.41 9.38
C LEU A 110 6.59 8.28 10.33
N GLY A 111 6.85 7.84 11.56
CA GLY A 111 7.53 8.65 12.57
C GLY A 111 6.74 9.90 12.98
N THR A 112 5.40 9.82 12.94
CA THR A 112 4.50 10.93 13.26
C THR A 112 3.60 10.58 14.44
N ASN A 113 2.91 11.58 14.99
CA ASN A 113 1.89 11.36 16.02
C ASN A 113 0.50 11.50 15.42
N LYS A 114 -0.44 10.63 15.82
CA LYS A 114 -1.85 10.80 15.45
C LYS A 114 -2.40 12.08 16.09
N THR A 115 -3.14 12.87 15.32
CA THR A 115 -3.72 14.15 15.77
C THR A 115 -5.22 14.05 16.10
N CYS A 116 -5.86 12.97 15.67
CA CYS A 116 -7.26 12.68 15.92
C CYS A 116 -7.49 12.09 17.33
N ARG A 117 -8.70 12.28 17.88
CA ARG A 117 -9.10 11.67 19.15
C ARG A 117 -9.69 10.27 18.90
N ASP A 118 -9.76 9.43 19.93
CA ASP A 118 -10.31 8.06 19.83
C ASP A 118 -11.85 7.99 19.58
N GLY A 119 -12.44 9.01 18.93
CA GLY A 119 -13.86 9.12 18.56
C GLY A 119 -14.15 8.77 17.08
N PRO A 120 -15.24 9.30 16.46
CA PRO A 120 -15.60 9.02 15.07
C PRO A 120 -14.66 9.65 14.02
N ASP A 121 -13.53 10.21 14.48
CA ASP A 121 -12.52 10.82 13.65
C ASP A 121 -11.87 9.77 12.75
N GLN A 122 -11.48 10.21 11.55
CA GLN A 122 -10.77 9.38 10.58
C GLN A 122 -9.27 9.45 10.87
N CYS A 123 -8.56 8.35 10.58
CA CYS A 123 -7.11 8.32 10.70
C CYS A 123 -6.48 9.15 9.58
N GLY A 124 -6.06 10.38 9.90
CA GLY A 124 -5.32 11.24 8.98
C GLY A 124 -3.82 10.92 8.99
N TYR A 125 -3.12 11.21 7.89
CA TYR A 125 -1.66 11.10 7.81
C TYR A 125 -1.05 12.36 7.19
N ASP A 126 0.25 12.54 7.43
CA ASP A 126 1.06 13.65 6.91
C ASP A 126 2.48 13.15 6.61
N ILE A 127 2.75 12.88 5.33
CA ILE A 127 4.04 12.37 4.87
C ILE A 127 4.91 13.56 4.48
N HIS A 128 6.09 13.67 5.09
CA HIS A 128 7.13 14.63 4.70
C HIS A 128 8.13 13.95 3.78
N LYS A 129 8.31 14.49 2.57
CA LYS A 129 9.24 13.96 1.56
C LYS A 129 10.59 14.66 1.64
N PHE A 130 11.62 14.00 1.12
CA PHE A 130 12.98 14.53 1.12
C PHE A 130 13.14 15.85 0.36
N ASP A 131 12.33 16.07 -0.69
CA ASP A 131 12.32 17.32 -1.45
C ASP A 131 11.62 18.49 -0.72
N GLY A 132 11.20 18.28 0.53
CA GLY A 132 10.49 19.24 1.36
C GLY A 132 9.00 19.37 1.03
N SER A 133 8.46 18.60 0.07
CA SER A 133 7.03 18.52 -0.16
C SER A 133 6.34 17.63 0.87
N ARG A 134 5.02 17.80 1.03
CA ARG A 134 4.20 17.01 1.95
C ARG A 134 2.94 16.48 1.27
N THR A 135 2.48 15.33 1.73
CA THR A 135 1.23 14.70 1.31
C THR A 135 0.37 14.50 2.55
N LEU A 136 -0.78 15.17 2.61
CA LEU A 136 -1.78 14.99 3.66
C LEU A 136 -2.96 14.20 3.11
N GLY A 137 -3.48 13.31 3.94
CA GLY A 137 -4.54 12.42 3.53
C GLY A 137 -5.24 11.71 4.68
N VAL A 138 -6.16 10.82 4.34
CA VAL A 138 -6.84 9.89 5.26
C VAL A 138 -6.53 8.45 4.87
N LEU A 139 -6.46 7.58 5.87
CA LEU A 139 -6.23 6.15 5.69
C LEU A 139 -7.55 5.42 5.43
N LEU A 140 -7.54 4.51 4.47
CA LEU A 140 -8.65 3.61 4.18
C LEU A 140 -8.15 2.20 3.85
N VAL A 141 -9.07 1.24 3.82
CA VAL A 141 -8.81 -0.13 3.39
C VAL A 141 -9.71 -0.46 2.20
N ASP A 142 -9.11 -0.86 1.08
CA ASP A 142 -9.83 -1.34 -0.10
C ASP A 142 -9.08 -2.50 -0.76
N LYS A 143 -9.74 -3.15 -1.72
CA LYS A 143 -9.24 -4.31 -2.44
C LYS A 143 -8.32 -3.88 -3.56
N PHE A 144 -7.09 -4.37 -3.49
CA PHE A 144 -6.13 -4.28 -4.58
C PHE A 144 -6.15 -5.61 -5.32
N SER A 145 -6.18 -5.56 -6.65
CA SER A 145 -6.08 -6.73 -7.52
C SER A 145 -4.65 -6.85 -8.03
N PHE A 146 -4.05 -8.02 -7.82
CA PHE A 146 -2.65 -8.30 -8.15
C PHE A 146 -2.54 -9.38 -9.22
N PRO A 147 -1.73 -9.15 -10.28
CA PRO A 147 -1.42 -10.17 -11.28
C PRO A 147 -0.56 -11.28 -10.67
N MET A 148 -1.01 -12.53 -10.80
CA MET A 148 -0.28 -13.72 -10.35
C MET A 148 0.55 -14.31 -11.49
N GLY A 149 1.72 -14.87 -11.19
CA GLY A 149 2.63 -15.43 -12.18
C GLY A 149 2.05 -16.60 -13.01
N HIS A 150 0.99 -17.23 -12.52
CA HIS A 150 0.26 -18.29 -13.23
C HIS A 150 -0.95 -17.78 -14.03
N GLY A 151 -1.00 -16.46 -14.32
CA GLY A 151 -1.99 -15.84 -15.20
C GLY A 151 -3.35 -15.52 -14.55
N SER A 152 -3.51 -15.75 -13.24
CA SER A 152 -4.73 -15.33 -12.51
C SER A 152 -4.56 -13.97 -11.83
N SER A 153 -5.60 -13.50 -11.16
CA SER A 153 -5.50 -12.36 -10.23
C SER A 153 -5.85 -12.76 -8.80
N ALA A 154 -5.07 -12.25 -7.83
CA ALA A 154 -5.38 -12.31 -6.42
C ALA A 154 -5.93 -10.96 -5.94
N ARG A 155 -6.74 -10.96 -4.88
CA ARG A 155 -7.32 -9.76 -4.30
C ARG A 155 -7.04 -9.74 -2.80
N SER A 156 -6.53 -8.63 -2.31
CA SER A 156 -6.26 -8.45 -0.88
C SER A 156 -6.77 -7.10 -0.41
N ASP A 157 -7.26 -7.05 0.83
CA ASP A 157 -7.60 -5.80 1.50
C ASP A 157 -6.30 -5.11 1.94
N ILE A 158 -6.00 -3.97 1.31
CA ILE A 158 -4.80 -3.19 1.55
C ILE A 158 -5.19 -1.86 2.19
N ALA A 159 -4.51 -1.52 3.27
CA ALA A 159 -4.51 -0.20 3.86
C ALA A 159 -3.62 0.74 3.02
N PHE A 160 -4.17 1.87 2.61
CA PHE A 160 -3.45 2.85 1.80
C PHE A 160 -3.98 4.26 2.07
N GLY A 161 -3.19 5.26 1.71
CA GLY A 161 -3.53 6.65 1.84
C GLY A 161 -4.40 7.17 0.69
N CYS A 162 -5.45 7.91 1.03
CA CYS A 162 -6.12 8.84 0.14
C CYS A 162 -5.54 10.22 0.40
N GLY A 163 -4.62 10.67 -0.47
CA GLY A 163 -4.01 11.98 -0.44
C GLY A 163 -4.91 13.03 -1.09
N TYR A 164 -5.42 13.95 -0.29
CA TYR A 164 -6.30 15.03 -0.77
C TYR A 164 -5.64 16.42 -0.70
N ASN A 165 -4.40 16.51 -0.19
CA ASN A 165 -3.65 17.76 -0.18
C ASN A 165 -2.14 17.49 -0.36
N GLN A 166 -1.62 17.87 -1.53
CA GLN A 166 -0.20 17.87 -1.89
C GLN A 166 0.39 19.26 -1.67
N VAL A 167 1.16 19.44 -0.59
CA VAL A 167 1.80 20.71 -0.26
C VAL A 167 3.18 20.76 -0.89
N LYS A 168 3.37 21.65 -1.87
CA LYS A 168 4.67 21.99 -2.44
C LYS A 168 4.80 23.51 -2.62
N LYS A 169 6.03 24.03 -2.64
CA LYS A 169 6.31 25.39 -3.14
C LYS A 169 6.10 25.41 -4.67
N GLY A 170 4.85 25.61 -5.10
CA GLY A 170 4.47 25.69 -6.53
C GLY A 170 3.21 24.85 -6.86
N ASN A 171 2.34 25.41 -7.70
CA ASN A 171 0.98 24.95 -8.01
C ASN A 171 0.85 23.48 -8.50
N LYS A 172 -0.39 22.96 -8.52
CA LYS A 172 -0.82 21.66 -9.07
C LYS A 172 -0.10 21.33 -10.39
N ARG A 173 0.59 20.19 -10.46
CA ARG A 173 1.32 19.77 -11.65
C ARG A 173 0.56 18.68 -12.41
N LYS A 174 0.84 18.53 -13.70
CA LYS A 174 0.47 17.32 -14.45
C LYS A 174 1.57 16.29 -14.18
N VAL A 175 1.21 15.08 -13.78
CA VAL A 175 2.14 13.99 -13.44
C VAL A 175 1.75 12.73 -14.20
N ALA A 176 2.70 11.81 -14.40
CA ALA A 176 2.48 10.58 -15.18
C ALA A 176 1.82 9.44 -14.38
N VAL A 177 1.62 9.62 -13.08
CA VAL A 177 1.18 8.58 -12.13
C VAL A 177 0.07 9.09 -11.22
N ASP A 178 -0.77 8.19 -10.72
CA ASP A 178 -1.90 8.51 -9.82
C ASP A 178 -1.50 8.53 -8.34
N GLY A 179 -0.33 7.99 -8.01
CA GLY A 179 0.15 7.88 -6.64
C GLY A 179 1.44 7.08 -6.51
N ILE A 180 1.68 6.57 -5.31
CA ILE A 180 2.89 5.86 -4.91
C ILE A 180 2.55 4.45 -4.44
N LEU A 181 3.31 3.45 -4.91
CA LEU A 181 3.36 2.11 -4.35
C LEU A 181 4.51 2.05 -3.34
N GLY A 182 4.18 2.08 -2.05
CA GLY A 182 5.15 1.99 -0.97
C GLY A 182 5.69 0.57 -0.81
N LEU A 183 6.96 0.39 -1.15
CA LEU A 183 7.74 -0.84 -0.99
C LEU A 183 8.88 -0.63 0.03
N GLY A 184 8.63 0.20 1.04
CA GLY A 184 9.53 0.42 2.15
C GLY A 184 9.73 -0.81 3.02
N ARG A 185 10.00 -0.57 4.30
CA ARG A 185 10.26 -1.65 5.29
C ARG A 185 9.42 -1.44 6.55
N GLY A 186 8.28 -0.77 6.39
CA GLY A 186 7.35 -0.44 7.46
C GLY A 186 6.30 -1.52 7.66
N SER A 187 5.68 -1.56 8.82
CA SER A 187 4.62 -2.51 9.14
C SER A 187 3.39 -2.42 8.23
N VAL A 188 3.18 -1.29 7.55
CA VAL A 188 2.08 -1.03 6.60
C VAL A 188 2.53 -0.87 5.14
N ASP A 189 3.78 -1.17 4.80
CA ASP A 189 4.18 -1.23 3.38
C ASP A 189 3.42 -2.37 2.66
N LEU A 190 3.34 -2.33 1.33
CA LEU A 190 2.57 -3.31 0.55
C LEU A 190 3.00 -4.76 0.85
N VAL A 191 4.30 -5.02 0.90
CA VAL A 191 4.87 -6.36 1.09
C VAL A 191 4.56 -6.86 2.49
N SER A 192 4.65 -5.99 3.50
CA SER A 192 4.31 -6.30 4.89
C SER A 192 2.83 -6.60 5.07
N GLN A 193 1.93 -5.95 4.32
CA GLN A 193 0.50 -6.24 4.35
C GLN A 193 0.15 -7.57 3.66
N LEU A 194 0.81 -7.91 2.54
CA LEU A 194 0.56 -9.14 1.78
C LEU A 194 1.07 -10.43 2.45
N LYS A 195 1.89 -10.31 3.50
CA LYS A 195 2.41 -11.43 4.29
C LYS A 195 1.51 -11.82 5.47
N ARG A 196 0.45 -11.06 5.73
CA ARG A 196 -0.49 -11.29 6.83
C ARG A 196 -1.58 -12.27 6.42
#